data_AF-A0A2Z3UQ20-F1
#
_entry.id   AF-A0A2Z3UQ20-F1
#
_cell.length_a   1.000
_cell.length_b   1.000
_cell.length_c   1.000
_cell.angle_alpha   90.00
_cell.angle_beta   90.00
_cell.angle_gamma   90.00
#
_symmetry.space_group_name_H-M   'P 1'
#
loop_
_entity.id
_entity.type
_entity.pdbx_description
1 polymer ?
#
loop_
_entity_poly.entity_id
_entity_poly.type
_entity_poly.pdbx_seq_one_letter_code
_entity_poly.pdbx_strand_id
1 'polypeptide(L)'
;MRAGLREYGPFPRRRQIYGEISRKALPITGHRRLVLFKTSKSRYSQRDLVPTDRILPWLVFWPVGRTARRAEMALGRWLDRLLVLVIVGGIALAGLAAPASAHGQLVLSTPAKDSTVSAPMESLSLYFTEKPAPNAYFTITAPSGVRVDRRWSHGQPKRLDEPVQEYTLINGVWEPNLFHTGFPAKIPVAHWPEKGLYVVRYQSVASDGEEVQGEVRFTYTGKTSGPPKGWEAPTDQPDPALLAALGQGGPTPTRAFGNATPQSASPSASVPQAGPQPAPPATPPPASADSGTGVMVWLLPAVLVAGVGIMVVRAARRPSSQGAARRAPTGPRAKTAKTTNASKTPPARRTTASRPAPRNKASKRR
;
A
#
# COMPACT_ATOMS: atom_id res chain seq x y z
N MET A 1 26.59 3.11 -66.77
CA MET A 1 25.41 3.68 -66.09
C MET A 1 25.82 4.10 -64.68
N ARG A 2 26.03 5.40 -64.47
CA ARG A 2 26.40 6.05 -63.19
C ARG A 2 25.22 6.93 -62.77
N ALA A 3 24.76 6.82 -61.53
CA ALA A 3 24.10 7.83 -60.69
C ALA A 3 23.32 7.11 -59.57
N GLY A 4 23.30 7.50 -58.30
CA GLY A 4 23.94 8.62 -57.63
C GLY A 4 23.78 8.44 -56.11
N LEU A 5 24.89 8.58 -55.39
CA LEU A 5 24.89 8.71 -53.93
C LEU A 5 24.49 10.15 -53.58
N ARG A 6 23.43 10.32 -52.79
CA ARG A 6 23.10 11.61 -52.19
C ARG A 6 23.86 11.76 -50.88
N GLU A 7 24.77 12.71 -50.85
CA GLU A 7 25.41 13.23 -49.64
C GLU A 7 24.35 13.84 -48.70
N TYR A 8 24.37 13.41 -47.44
CA TYR A 8 23.69 14.10 -46.34
C TYR A 8 24.65 15.16 -45.77
N GLY A 9 24.25 16.43 -45.88
CA GLY A 9 24.99 17.56 -45.31
C GLY A 9 24.92 17.63 -43.78
N PRO A 10 25.83 18.39 -43.15
CA PRO A 10 26.01 18.42 -41.69
C PRO A 10 24.91 19.22 -40.98
N PHE A 11 24.41 18.65 -39.87
CA PHE A 11 23.46 19.29 -38.96
C PHE A 11 24.10 20.50 -38.23
N PRO A 12 23.40 21.64 -38.08
CA PRO A 12 23.90 22.78 -37.35
C PRO A 12 23.87 22.53 -35.82
N ARG A 13 25.02 22.78 -35.18
CA ARG A 13 25.18 22.76 -33.71
C ARG A 13 24.27 23.82 -33.06
N ARG A 14 23.28 23.39 -32.27
CA ARG A 14 22.55 24.27 -31.34
C ARG A 14 23.50 24.72 -30.24
N ARG A 15 23.80 26.02 -30.17
CA ARG A 15 24.41 26.66 -29.00
C ARG A 15 23.42 26.63 -27.84
N GLN A 16 23.81 25.99 -26.75
CA GLN A 16 23.09 25.98 -25.49
C GLN A 16 23.52 27.22 -24.71
N ILE A 17 22.67 28.25 -24.68
CA ILE A 17 22.87 29.45 -23.88
C ILE A 17 22.42 29.10 -22.45
N TYR A 18 23.38 28.92 -21.54
CA TYR A 18 23.09 28.88 -20.11
C TYR A 18 22.86 30.31 -19.62
N GLY A 19 21.63 30.58 -19.17
CA GLY A 19 21.29 31.79 -18.42
C GLY A 19 21.71 31.63 -16.96
N GLU A 20 22.70 32.41 -16.56
CA GLU A 20 23.20 32.55 -15.20
C GLU A 20 22.18 33.34 -14.36
N ILE A 21 21.42 32.65 -13.50
CA ILE A 21 20.48 33.30 -12.57
C ILE A 21 21.22 33.58 -11.26
N SER A 22 21.66 34.83 -11.12
CA SER A 22 22.19 35.42 -9.89
C SER A 22 21.13 35.41 -8.78
N ARG A 23 21.35 34.62 -7.72
CA ARG A 23 20.52 34.66 -6.51
C ARG A 23 21.08 35.73 -5.56
N LYS A 24 20.39 36.87 -5.48
CA LYS A 24 20.54 37.80 -4.34
C LYS A 24 19.87 37.18 -3.11
N ALA A 25 20.65 36.95 -2.07
CA ALA A 25 20.16 36.55 -0.76
C ALA A 25 19.54 37.76 -0.04
N LEU A 26 18.34 37.58 0.50
CA LEU A 26 17.72 38.49 1.47
C LEU A 26 17.82 37.85 2.86
N PRO A 27 18.20 38.60 3.92
CA PRO A 27 18.19 38.09 5.28
C PRO A 27 16.76 38.11 5.84
N ILE A 28 16.27 36.95 6.28
CA ILE A 28 15.02 36.85 7.05
C ILE A 28 15.39 36.82 8.53
N THR A 29 15.26 37.97 9.18
CA THR A 29 15.23 38.10 10.64
C THR A 29 13.83 37.74 11.13
N GLY A 30 13.71 36.71 11.96
CA GLY A 30 12.41 36.29 12.51
C GLY A 30 12.57 35.61 13.86
N HIS A 31 12.37 36.39 14.94
CA HIS A 31 12.30 35.93 16.32
C HIS A 31 11.20 34.88 16.52
N ARG A 32 11.52 33.74 17.14
CA ARG A 32 10.52 32.81 17.70
C ARG A 32 10.60 32.82 19.22
N ARG A 33 9.48 33.23 19.84
CA ARG A 33 9.16 33.06 21.26
C ARG A 33 9.12 31.56 21.61
N LEU A 34 9.87 31.16 22.62
CA LEU A 34 9.66 29.90 23.34
C LEU A 34 8.33 29.98 24.10
N VAL A 35 7.40 29.07 23.81
CA VAL A 35 6.25 28.78 24.69
C VAL A 35 6.58 27.50 25.44
N LEU A 36 6.82 27.65 26.74
CA LEU A 36 7.14 26.58 27.67
C LEU A 36 5.85 25.85 28.06
N PHE A 37 5.62 24.64 27.53
CA PHE A 37 4.53 23.78 28.01
C PHE A 37 5.05 22.89 29.16
N LYS A 38 4.57 23.18 30.37
CA LYS A 38 4.83 22.44 31.60
C LYS A 38 3.85 21.27 31.67
N THR A 39 4.34 20.03 31.54
CA THR A 39 3.51 18.83 31.71
C THR A 39 3.44 18.45 33.19
N SER A 40 2.20 18.31 33.67
CA SER A 40 1.84 17.95 35.04
C SER A 40 2.04 16.45 35.30
N LYS A 41 2.86 16.11 36.31
CA LYS A 41 3.00 14.73 36.82
C LYS A 41 1.78 14.39 37.71
N SER A 42 0.91 13.51 37.23
CA SER A 42 -0.11 12.87 38.07
C SER A 42 0.54 11.74 38.89
N ARG A 43 0.47 11.88 40.21
CA ARG A 43 0.87 10.89 41.21
C ARG A 43 -0.27 9.88 41.35
N TYR A 44 -0.04 8.62 40.96
CA TYR A 44 -0.88 7.52 41.40
C TYR A 44 -0.26 6.89 42.64
N SER A 45 -1.07 6.84 43.70
CA SER A 45 -0.74 6.37 45.04
C SER A 45 -0.61 4.86 45.05
N GLN A 46 0.58 4.35 45.33
CA GLN A 46 0.82 2.96 45.74
C GLN A 46 0.40 2.86 47.22
N ARG A 47 -0.59 2.02 47.54
CA ARG A 47 -0.88 1.60 48.92
C ARG A 47 -0.66 0.11 48.99
N ASP A 48 0.41 -0.22 49.69
CA ASP A 48 0.82 -1.55 50.09
C ASP A 48 0.41 -1.80 51.55
N LEU A 49 0.06 -3.06 51.80
CA LEU A 49 0.27 -3.84 53.03
C LEU A 49 -0.71 -3.72 54.22
N VAL A 50 -1.40 -4.85 54.41
CA VAL A 50 -2.00 -5.44 55.63
C VAL A 50 -0.88 -5.77 56.64
N PRO A 51 -1.13 -5.86 57.98
CA PRO A 51 -1.42 -7.18 58.55
C PRO A 51 -2.33 -7.22 59.81
N THR A 52 -2.79 -8.45 60.07
CA THR A 52 -3.08 -9.14 61.36
C THR A 52 -4.44 -9.05 62.08
N ASP A 53 -5.01 -10.27 62.20
CA ASP A 53 -5.59 -10.96 63.38
C ASP A 53 -6.78 -10.42 64.19
N ARG A 54 -7.86 -11.22 64.18
CA ARG A 54 -8.59 -11.79 65.35
C ARG A 54 -9.92 -12.40 64.87
N ILE A 55 -10.14 -13.72 64.94
CA ILE A 55 -10.56 -14.54 66.10
C ILE A 55 -12.09 -14.51 66.35
N LEU A 56 -12.68 -15.72 66.20
CA LEU A 56 -13.90 -16.34 66.78
C LEU A 56 -15.11 -16.68 65.87
N PRO A 57 -15.80 -17.80 66.18
CA PRO A 57 -16.55 -18.64 65.26
C PRO A 57 -18.06 -18.44 65.41
N TRP A 58 -18.78 -18.66 64.32
CA TRP A 58 -20.19 -19.01 64.39
C TRP A 58 -20.43 -20.20 63.47
N LEU A 59 -20.66 -21.35 64.09
CA LEU A 59 -21.33 -22.48 63.46
C LEU A 59 -22.71 -21.98 63.00
N VAL A 60 -22.93 -21.89 61.70
CA VAL A 60 -24.26 -21.80 61.12
C VAL A 60 -24.43 -22.98 60.18
N PHE A 61 -25.33 -23.87 60.60
CA PHE A 61 -25.91 -24.97 59.86
C PHE A 61 -26.22 -24.57 58.41
N TRP A 62 -25.59 -25.24 57.43
CA TRP A 62 -25.99 -25.15 56.02
C TRP A 62 -26.77 -26.40 55.63
N PRO A 63 -28.01 -26.27 55.11
CA PRO A 63 -28.78 -27.41 54.65
C PRO A 63 -28.12 -28.05 53.42
N VAL A 64 -27.88 -29.36 53.51
CA VAL A 64 -27.53 -30.23 52.39
C VAL A 64 -28.73 -30.27 51.45
N GLY A 65 -28.66 -29.51 50.34
CA GLY A 65 -29.75 -29.52 49.37
C GLY A 65 -29.52 -28.64 48.16
N ARG A 66 -29.15 -29.27 47.04
CA ARG A 66 -29.36 -28.78 45.65
C ARG A 66 -28.64 -27.48 45.25
N THR A 67 -27.32 -27.52 45.06
CA THR A 67 -26.60 -26.43 44.33
C THR A 67 -25.56 -26.90 43.29
N ALA A 68 -25.59 -28.17 42.88
CA ALA A 68 -24.63 -28.67 41.88
C ALA A 68 -24.91 -28.25 40.41
N ARG A 69 -25.99 -27.50 40.12
CA ARG A 69 -26.36 -27.13 38.72
C ARG A 69 -26.32 -25.63 38.40
N ARG A 70 -25.76 -24.78 39.26
CA ARG A 70 -25.64 -23.33 39.00
C ARG A 70 -24.21 -22.82 38.78
N ALA A 71 -23.19 -23.60 39.12
CA ALA A 71 -21.80 -23.22 38.90
C ALA A 71 -21.34 -23.39 37.42
N GLU A 72 -21.93 -24.33 36.67
CA GLU A 72 -21.52 -24.58 35.28
C GLU A 72 -21.92 -23.48 34.28
N MET A 73 -22.95 -22.68 34.56
CA MET A 73 -23.37 -21.60 33.65
C MET A 73 -22.55 -20.31 33.78
N ALA A 74 -21.74 -20.17 34.84
CA ALA A 74 -20.90 -18.99 35.03
C ALA A 74 -19.57 -19.09 34.24
N LEU A 75 -19.01 -20.30 34.12
CA LEU A 75 -17.71 -20.51 33.48
C LEU A 75 -17.78 -20.39 31.95
N GLY A 76 -18.86 -20.89 31.32
CA GLY A 76 -19.06 -20.78 29.88
C GLY A 76 -19.18 -19.33 29.38
N ARG A 77 -19.79 -18.45 30.19
CA ARG A 77 -19.93 -17.03 29.86
C ARG A 77 -18.61 -16.26 29.96
N TRP A 78 -17.69 -16.72 30.80
CA TRP A 78 -16.34 -16.13 30.90
C TRP A 78 -15.45 -16.55 29.73
N LEU A 79 -15.53 -17.81 29.30
CA LEU A 79 -14.81 -18.31 28.13
C LEU A 79 -15.26 -17.65 26.81
N ASP A 80 -16.57 -17.45 26.61
CA ASP A 80 -17.08 -16.73 25.44
C ASP A 80 -16.56 -15.27 25.39
N ARG A 81 -16.46 -14.59 26.54
CA ARG A 81 -15.94 -13.22 26.62
C ARG A 81 -14.45 -13.14 26.33
N LEU A 82 -13.66 -14.09 26.82
CA LEU A 82 -12.22 -14.18 26.50
C LEU A 82 -12.00 -14.45 25.01
N LEU A 83 -12.79 -15.33 24.39
CA LEU A 83 -12.70 -15.61 22.97
C LEU A 83 -13.01 -14.36 22.12
N VAL A 84 -14.05 -13.60 22.46
CA VAL A 84 -14.37 -12.34 21.77
C VAL A 84 -13.23 -11.32 21.95
N LEU A 85 -12.63 -11.23 23.14
CA LEU A 85 -11.48 -10.35 23.39
C LEU A 85 -10.24 -10.74 22.57
N VAL A 86 -9.97 -12.04 22.42
CA VAL A 86 -8.86 -12.54 21.59
C VAL A 86 -9.13 -12.29 20.11
N ILE A 87 -10.38 -12.46 19.64
CA ILE A 87 -10.76 -12.18 18.24
C ILE A 87 -10.66 -10.68 17.95
N VAL A 88 -11.22 -9.83 18.82
CA VAL A 88 -11.17 -8.37 18.65
C VAL A 88 -9.73 -7.86 18.78
N GLY A 89 -8.95 -8.40 19.72
CA GLY A 89 -7.52 -8.09 19.86
C GLY A 89 -6.71 -8.54 18.63
N GLY A 90 -6.95 -9.75 18.12
CA GLY A 90 -6.30 -10.26 16.92
C GLY A 90 -6.61 -9.43 15.66
N ILE A 91 -7.87 -9.01 15.48
CA ILE A 91 -8.28 -8.14 14.38
C ILE A 91 -7.63 -6.74 14.51
N ALA A 92 -7.51 -6.21 15.73
CA ALA A 92 -6.86 -4.92 15.97
C ALA A 92 -5.35 -4.96 15.66
N LEU A 93 -4.65 -6.06 15.98
CA LEU A 93 -3.23 -6.22 15.68
C LEU A 93 -2.95 -6.42 14.17
N ALA A 94 -3.85 -7.07 13.43
CA ALA A 94 -3.68 -7.26 11.98
C ALA A 94 -3.86 -5.97 11.15
N GLY A 95 -4.46 -4.91 11.72
CA GLY A 95 -4.74 -3.66 11.02
C GLY A 95 -3.63 -2.59 11.07
N LEU A 96 -2.52 -2.82 11.78
CA LEU A 96 -1.52 -1.78 12.08
C LEU A 96 -0.24 -1.84 11.26
N ALA A 97 -0.06 -2.83 10.37
CA ALA A 97 0.99 -2.77 9.37
C ALA A 97 0.55 -1.85 8.23
N ALA A 98 0.42 -0.54 8.51
CA ALA A 98 0.41 0.44 7.44
C ALA A 98 1.73 0.25 6.66
N PRO A 99 1.69 0.13 5.33
CA PRO A 99 2.92 0.06 4.55
C PRO A 99 3.79 1.24 4.99
N ALA A 100 5.03 0.95 5.38
CA ALA A 100 6.01 2.00 5.60
C ALA A 100 5.97 2.91 4.36
N SER A 101 5.90 4.22 4.60
CA SER A 101 5.74 5.21 3.54
C SER A 101 7.04 5.28 2.74
N ALA A 102 7.29 4.28 1.90
CA ALA A 102 8.43 4.26 1.01
C ALA A 102 8.32 5.40 0.04
N HIS A 103 9.45 6.06 -0.25
CA HIS A 103 9.47 7.03 -1.33
C HIS A 103 9.09 6.37 -2.66
N GLY A 104 8.68 7.18 -3.64
CA GLY A 104 8.34 6.66 -4.96
C GLY A 104 7.00 5.94 -5.04
N GLN A 105 6.02 6.25 -4.19
CA GLN A 105 4.69 5.64 -4.23
C GLN A 105 3.99 5.82 -5.58
N LEU A 106 3.15 4.83 -5.93
CA LEU A 106 2.22 4.97 -7.05
C LEU A 106 1.11 5.96 -6.68
N VAL A 107 1.01 7.04 -7.46
CA VAL A 107 0.04 8.11 -7.25
C VAL A 107 -1.19 7.96 -8.13
N LEU A 108 -0.96 7.70 -9.41
CA LEU A 108 -1.99 7.71 -10.43
C LEU A 108 -1.73 6.60 -11.45
N SER A 109 -2.79 6.03 -11.99
CA SER A 109 -2.71 5.08 -13.10
C SER A 109 -3.67 5.48 -14.22
N THR A 110 -3.30 5.11 -15.45
CA THR A 110 -4.15 5.22 -16.63
C THR A 110 -4.07 3.89 -17.37
N PRO A 111 -5.13 3.07 -17.38
CA PRO A 111 -6.45 3.26 -16.74
C PRO A 111 -6.37 3.46 -15.24
N ALA A 112 -7.36 4.17 -14.67
CA ALA A 112 -7.46 4.31 -13.23
C ALA A 112 -7.74 2.96 -12.56
N LYS A 113 -7.32 2.81 -11.31
CA LYS A 113 -7.62 1.62 -10.51
C LYS A 113 -9.14 1.38 -10.45
N ASP A 114 -9.53 0.12 -10.64
CA ASP A 114 -10.90 -0.40 -10.66
C ASP A 114 -11.79 0.22 -11.76
N SER A 115 -11.20 0.90 -12.74
CA SER A 115 -11.94 1.48 -13.87
C SER A 115 -12.34 0.43 -14.92
N THR A 116 -13.29 0.81 -15.79
CA THR A 116 -13.67 0.02 -16.96
C THR A 116 -13.21 0.69 -18.24
N VAL A 117 -12.56 -0.07 -19.12
CA VAL A 117 -11.98 0.38 -20.39
C VAL A 117 -12.69 -0.31 -21.54
N SER A 118 -13.23 0.46 -22.48
CA SER A 118 -13.97 -0.07 -23.65
C SER A 118 -13.20 0.08 -24.97
N ALA A 119 -12.22 0.99 -25.04
CA ALA A 119 -11.37 1.15 -26.20
C ALA A 119 -10.02 0.45 -25.98
N PRO A 120 -9.49 -0.31 -26.96
CA PRO A 120 -8.15 -0.88 -26.85
C PRO A 120 -7.11 0.23 -26.66
N MET A 121 -6.22 0.05 -25.69
CA MET A 121 -5.11 0.98 -25.43
C MET A 121 -3.79 0.34 -25.90
N GLU A 122 -2.89 1.17 -26.43
CA GLU A 122 -1.55 0.72 -26.84
C GLU A 122 -0.56 0.67 -25.67
N SER A 123 -0.81 1.44 -24.62
CA SER A 123 0.03 1.46 -23.42
C SER A 123 -0.76 1.85 -22.18
N LEU A 124 -0.35 1.33 -21.03
CA LEU A 124 -0.77 1.78 -19.71
C LEU A 124 0.28 2.76 -19.16
N SER A 125 -0.13 3.70 -18.32
CA SER A 125 0.78 4.63 -17.65
C SER A 125 0.58 4.61 -16.15
N LEU A 126 1.64 4.35 -15.39
CA LEU A 126 1.67 4.38 -13.93
C LEU A 126 2.56 5.54 -13.49
N TYR A 127 2.04 6.46 -12.69
CA TYR A 127 2.73 7.67 -12.24
C TYR A 127 3.16 7.53 -10.79
N PHE A 128 4.46 7.70 -10.55
CA PHE A 128 5.07 7.59 -9.23
C PHE A 128 5.52 8.96 -8.72
N THR A 129 5.67 9.14 -7.40
CA THR A 129 6.19 10.40 -6.82
C THR A 129 7.66 10.66 -7.15
N GLU A 130 8.40 9.63 -7.55
CA GLU A 130 9.74 9.72 -8.09
C GLU A 130 9.90 8.88 -9.36
N LYS A 131 11.02 9.05 -10.06
CA LYS A 131 11.30 8.25 -11.26
C LYS A 131 11.60 6.79 -10.87
N PRO A 132 10.84 5.79 -11.38
CA PRO A 132 11.12 4.39 -11.10
C PRO A 132 12.55 3.99 -11.46
N ALA A 133 13.12 3.02 -10.72
CA ALA A 133 14.46 2.52 -11.01
C ALA A 133 14.57 1.97 -12.45
N PRO A 134 15.72 2.11 -13.14
CA PRO A 134 15.89 1.58 -14.50
C PRO A 134 15.69 0.06 -14.63
N ASN A 135 15.92 -0.69 -13.54
CA ASN A 135 15.69 -2.14 -13.45
C ASN A 135 14.33 -2.50 -12.85
N ALA A 136 13.40 -1.54 -12.73
CA ALA A 136 12.04 -1.81 -12.27
C ALA A 136 11.34 -2.83 -13.18
N TYR A 137 10.42 -3.58 -12.60
CA TYR A 137 9.73 -4.68 -13.25
C TYR A 137 8.22 -4.45 -13.26
N PHE A 138 7.61 -4.63 -14.42
CA PHE A 138 6.18 -4.39 -14.66
C PHE A 138 5.60 -5.55 -15.46
N THR A 139 4.39 -5.97 -15.11
CA THR A 139 3.66 -7.01 -15.85
C THR A 139 2.21 -6.61 -16.06
N ILE A 140 1.61 -7.05 -17.16
CA ILE A 140 0.17 -6.94 -17.41
C ILE A 140 -0.36 -8.34 -17.69
N THR A 141 -1.25 -8.80 -16.83
CA THR A 141 -1.85 -10.13 -16.90
C THR A 141 -3.31 -10.02 -17.31
N ALA A 142 -3.71 -10.78 -18.34
CA ALA A 142 -5.09 -10.92 -18.79
C ALA A 142 -5.89 -11.85 -17.85
N PRO A 143 -7.23 -11.88 -17.94
CA PRO A 143 -8.09 -12.75 -17.11
C PRO A 143 -7.67 -14.23 -17.04
N SER A 144 -7.14 -14.78 -18.13
CA SER A 144 -6.63 -16.14 -18.27
C SER A 144 -5.29 -16.39 -17.56
N GLY A 145 -4.61 -15.34 -17.10
CA GLY A 145 -3.26 -15.43 -16.53
C GLY A 145 -2.14 -15.20 -17.55
N VAL A 146 -2.45 -15.02 -18.83
CA VAL A 146 -1.44 -14.77 -19.88
C VAL A 146 -0.91 -13.34 -19.77
N ARG A 147 0.43 -13.18 -19.82
CA ARG A 147 1.08 -11.86 -19.91
C ARG A 147 0.87 -11.25 -21.29
N VAL A 148 0.49 -9.97 -21.34
CA VAL A 148 0.20 -9.25 -22.59
C VAL A 148 1.01 -7.96 -22.73
N ASP A 149 1.97 -7.72 -21.84
CA ASP A 149 2.83 -6.53 -21.87
C ASP A 149 4.03 -6.67 -22.83
N ARG A 150 4.74 -5.56 -23.00
CA ARG A 150 6.08 -5.49 -23.59
C ARG A 150 7.00 -4.73 -22.63
N ARG A 151 8.29 -4.71 -22.95
CA ARG A 151 9.28 -3.91 -22.22
C ARG A 151 8.79 -2.47 -22.03
N TRP A 152 8.72 -2.06 -20.76
CA TRP A 152 8.29 -0.73 -20.35
C TRP A 152 9.36 0.34 -20.65
N SER A 153 8.98 1.60 -20.52
CA SER A 153 9.87 2.76 -20.69
C SER A 153 9.45 3.93 -19.80
N HIS A 154 10.36 4.86 -19.55
CA HIS A 154 9.99 6.13 -18.91
C HIS A 154 9.19 7.01 -19.88
N GLY A 155 8.18 7.71 -19.35
CA GLY A 155 7.54 8.82 -20.06
C GLY A 155 8.07 10.19 -19.61
N GLN A 156 7.46 11.24 -20.15
CA GLN A 156 7.73 12.61 -19.70
C GLN A 156 7.05 12.86 -18.33
N PRO A 157 7.75 13.46 -17.35
CA PRO A 157 7.14 13.85 -16.09
C PRO A 157 5.88 14.70 -16.33
N LYS A 158 4.82 14.42 -15.57
CA LYS A 158 3.53 15.10 -15.69
C LYS A 158 3.24 15.82 -14.37
N ARG A 159 2.75 17.05 -14.45
CA ARG A 159 2.20 17.72 -13.26
C ARG A 159 0.96 16.96 -12.77
N LEU A 160 0.91 16.69 -11.48
CA LEU A 160 -0.24 16.09 -10.82
C LEU A 160 -1.30 17.16 -10.60
N ASP A 161 -2.56 16.78 -10.76
CA ASP A 161 -3.70 17.67 -10.52
C ASP A 161 -3.83 17.96 -9.01
N GLU A 162 -3.62 16.93 -8.19
CA GLU A 162 -3.52 17.00 -6.73
C GLU A 162 -2.09 16.67 -6.30
N PRO A 163 -1.44 17.52 -5.49
CA PRO A 163 -0.13 17.17 -4.94
C PRO A 163 -0.24 15.99 -3.99
N VAL A 164 0.76 15.12 -4.01
CA VAL A 164 0.88 14.03 -3.04
C VAL A 164 1.73 14.50 -1.88
N GLN A 165 1.25 14.26 -0.67
CA GLN A 165 2.00 14.54 0.55
C GLN A 165 2.61 13.23 1.06
N GLU A 166 3.93 13.17 1.13
CA GLU A 166 4.66 12.13 1.85
C GLU A 166 5.31 12.73 3.09
N TYR A 167 5.61 11.92 4.10
CA TYR A 167 6.33 12.37 5.29
C TYR A 167 7.73 11.79 5.25
N THR A 168 8.75 12.64 5.39
CA THR A 168 10.15 12.22 5.50
C THR A 168 10.63 12.49 6.91
N LEU A 169 11.38 11.55 7.47
CA LEU A 169 12.01 11.74 8.78
C LEU A 169 13.35 12.48 8.61
N ILE A 170 13.38 13.76 9.00
CA ILE A 170 14.57 14.61 8.93
C ILE A 170 14.97 14.95 10.37
N ASN A 171 16.15 14.48 10.80
CA ASN A 171 16.66 14.70 12.17
C ASN A 171 15.70 14.24 13.28
N GLY A 172 14.97 13.14 13.06
CA GLY A 172 14.00 12.62 14.03
C GLY A 172 12.66 13.37 14.06
N VAL A 173 12.44 14.31 13.14
CA VAL A 173 11.19 15.05 12.97
C VAL A 173 10.54 14.66 11.65
N TRP A 174 9.25 14.30 11.68
CA TRP A 174 8.48 14.03 10.47
C TRP A 174 8.12 15.36 9.78
N GLU A 175 8.68 15.59 8.61
CA GLU A 175 8.41 16.77 7.78
C GLU A 175 7.56 16.36 6.57
N PRO A 176 6.50 17.11 6.24
CA PRO A 176 5.69 16.84 5.07
C PRO A 176 6.38 17.35 3.80
N ASN A 177 6.54 16.47 2.81
CA ASN A 177 7.02 16.77 1.47
C ASN A 177 5.86 16.69 0.46
N LEU A 178 5.68 17.75 -0.33
CA LEU A 178 4.63 17.84 -1.35
C LEU A 178 5.19 17.61 -2.75
N PHE A 179 4.68 16.58 -3.43
CA PHE A 179 5.05 16.20 -4.78
C PHE A 179 3.98 16.69 -5.77
N HIS A 180 4.36 17.64 -6.62
CA HIS A 180 3.48 18.19 -7.67
C HIS A 180 3.70 17.52 -9.03
N THR A 181 4.66 16.61 -9.14
CA THR A 181 5.08 15.99 -10.39
C THR A 181 5.07 14.49 -10.24
N GLY A 182 4.39 13.80 -11.15
CA GLY A 182 4.41 12.35 -11.27
C GLY A 182 5.35 11.91 -12.39
N PHE A 183 6.12 10.86 -12.15
CA PHE A 183 7.04 10.28 -13.11
C PHE A 183 6.43 9.00 -13.70
N PRO A 184 6.08 8.98 -15.00
CA PRO A 184 5.38 7.85 -15.58
C PRO A 184 6.32 6.70 -15.98
N ALA A 185 5.90 5.48 -15.65
CA ALA A 185 6.28 4.25 -16.35
C ALA A 185 5.20 3.93 -17.40
N LYS A 186 5.61 3.85 -18.66
CA LYS A 186 4.77 3.48 -19.80
C LYS A 186 4.97 2.01 -20.12
N ILE A 187 3.89 1.24 -20.05
CA ILE A 187 3.90 -0.22 -20.22
C ILE A 187 3.09 -0.54 -21.48
N PRO A 188 3.74 -0.82 -22.63
CA PRO A 188 3.01 -1.12 -23.86
C PRO A 188 2.21 -2.41 -23.73
N VAL A 189 1.00 -2.43 -24.28
CA VAL A 189 0.14 -3.62 -24.35
C VAL A 189 0.28 -4.23 -25.74
N ALA A 190 0.67 -5.50 -25.82
CA ALA A 190 0.90 -6.18 -27.09
C ALA A 190 -0.41 -6.51 -27.83
N HIS A 191 -1.43 -6.97 -27.10
CA HIS A 191 -2.77 -7.31 -27.61
C HIS A 191 -3.78 -7.46 -26.47
N TRP A 192 -5.06 -7.60 -26.81
CA TRP A 192 -6.18 -7.73 -25.88
C TRP A 192 -6.89 -9.07 -26.12
N PRO A 193 -6.40 -10.19 -25.57
CA PRO A 193 -6.90 -11.53 -25.94
C PRO A 193 -8.36 -11.77 -25.53
N GLU A 194 -8.82 -11.15 -24.44
CA GLU A 194 -10.12 -11.43 -23.85
C GLU A 194 -10.70 -10.21 -23.11
N LYS A 195 -11.98 -10.28 -22.75
CA LYS A 195 -12.64 -9.29 -21.89
C LYS A 195 -12.57 -9.75 -20.44
N GLY A 196 -12.48 -8.81 -19.51
CA GLY A 196 -12.51 -9.10 -18.07
C GLY A 196 -11.50 -8.31 -17.27
N LEU A 197 -11.13 -8.84 -16.11
CA LEU A 197 -10.19 -8.21 -15.18
C LEU A 197 -8.74 -8.35 -15.64
N TYR A 198 -8.09 -7.22 -15.88
CA TYR A 198 -6.66 -7.13 -16.11
C TYR A 198 -5.95 -6.68 -14.84
N VAL A 199 -4.76 -7.23 -14.62
CA VAL A 199 -3.94 -6.98 -13.43
C VAL A 199 -2.57 -6.46 -13.86
N VAL A 200 -2.21 -5.28 -13.40
CA VAL A 200 -0.88 -4.68 -13.57
C VAL A 200 -0.12 -4.79 -12.26
N ARG A 201 1.00 -5.51 -12.27
CA ARG A 201 1.90 -5.58 -11.10
C ARG A 201 3.14 -4.76 -11.37
N TYR A 202 3.65 -4.09 -10.34
CA TYR A 202 4.89 -3.32 -10.42
C TYR A 202 5.78 -3.62 -9.21
N GLN A 203 7.09 -3.61 -9.45
CA GLN A 203 8.14 -3.72 -8.45
C GLN A 203 9.27 -2.75 -8.83
N SER A 204 9.73 -1.97 -7.87
CA SER A 204 10.81 -1.01 -8.02
C SER A 204 11.51 -0.80 -6.68
N VAL A 205 12.61 -0.05 -6.71
CA VAL A 205 13.33 0.40 -5.52
C VAL A 205 13.43 1.90 -5.61
N ALA A 206 13.07 2.56 -4.53
CA ALA A 206 13.10 3.99 -4.41
C ALA A 206 14.53 4.54 -4.31
N SER A 207 14.72 5.85 -4.48
CA SER A 207 16.06 6.45 -4.43
C SER A 207 16.75 6.37 -3.06
N ASP A 208 15.98 6.18 -2.00
CA ASP A 208 16.42 5.91 -0.62
C ASP A 208 16.72 4.41 -0.36
N GLY A 209 16.47 3.54 -1.34
CA GLY A 209 16.63 2.09 -1.22
C GLY A 209 15.40 1.35 -0.72
N GLU A 210 14.28 2.02 -0.47
CA GLU A 210 13.06 1.37 0.00
C GLU A 210 12.32 0.64 -1.14
N GLU A 211 11.65 -0.45 -0.78
CA GLU A 211 10.86 -1.23 -1.74
C GLU A 211 9.58 -0.50 -2.13
N VAL A 212 9.31 -0.48 -3.45
CA VAL A 212 8.05 0.01 -4.00
C VAL A 212 7.41 -1.09 -4.83
N GLN A 213 6.34 -1.69 -4.31
CA GLN A 213 5.58 -2.71 -5.04
C GLN A 213 4.08 -2.51 -4.88
N GLY A 214 3.33 -3.06 -5.83
CA GLY A 214 1.87 -3.06 -5.74
C GLY A 214 1.17 -3.56 -6.99
N GLU A 215 -0.13 -3.31 -7.01
CA GLU A 215 -1.02 -3.83 -8.05
C GLU A 215 -2.09 -2.80 -8.43
N VAL A 216 -2.35 -2.67 -9.73
CA VAL A 216 -3.47 -1.93 -10.30
C VAL A 216 -4.38 -2.88 -11.05
N ARG A 217 -5.68 -2.82 -10.78
CA ARG A 217 -6.71 -3.62 -11.45
C ARG A 217 -7.56 -2.73 -12.32
N PHE A 218 -7.99 -3.22 -13.47
CA PHE A 218 -9.01 -2.58 -14.30
C PHE A 218 -9.77 -3.62 -15.13
N THR A 219 -10.99 -3.31 -15.54
CA THR A 219 -11.81 -4.21 -16.36
C THR A 219 -11.77 -3.77 -17.82
N TYR A 220 -11.47 -4.68 -18.74
CA TYR A 220 -11.54 -4.44 -20.18
C TYR A 220 -12.82 -5.04 -20.78
N THR A 221 -13.57 -4.24 -21.52
CA THR A 221 -14.83 -4.63 -22.18
C THR A 221 -14.81 -4.45 -23.70
N GLY A 222 -13.68 -3.98 -24.23
CA GLY A 222 -13.52 -3.62 -25.63
C GLY A 222 -13.35 -4.79 -26.59
N LYS A 223 -12.97 -4.46 -27.83
CA LYS A 223 -12.75 -5.44 -28.90
C LYS A 223 -11.47 -6.24 -28.63
N THR A 224 -11.58 -7.55 -28.64
CA THR A 224 -10.41 -8.43 -28.50
C THR A 224 -9.54 -8.42 -29.75
N SER A 225 -8.25 -8.68 -29.58
CA SER A 225 -7.27 -8.81 -30.64
C SER A 225 -6.34 -10.00 -30.36
N GLY A 226 -5.92 -10.68 -31.43
CA GLY A 226 -4.90 -11.72 -31.33
C GLY A 226 -3.50 -11.13 -31.14
N PRO A 227 -2.52 -11.96 -30.73
CA PRO A 227 -1.13 -11.54 -30.62
C PRO A 227 -0.59 -11.07 -31.97
N PRO A 228 0.28 -10.05 -32.02
CA PRO A 228 0.99 -9.67 -33.24
C PRO A 228 1.81 -10.84 -33.80
N LYS A 229 2.08 -10.84 -35.10
CA LYS A 229 2.91 -11.88 -35.73
C LYS A 229 4.30 -11.93 -35.09
N GLY A 230 4.71 -13.13 -34.64
CA GLY A 230 6.00 -13.37 -33.98
C GLY A 230 6.08 -12.83 -32.55
N TRP A 231 4.96 -12.46 -31.94
CA TRP A 231 4.92 -12.13 -30.53
C TRP A 231 4.88 -13.40 -29.68
N GLU A 232 5.72 -13.43 -28.65
CA GLU A 232 5.71 -14.42 -27.59
C GLU A 232 5.50 -13.72 -26.24
N ALA A 233 4.82 -14.40 -25.33
CA ALA A 233 4.57 -13.87 -24.00
C ALA A 233 5.90 -13.68 -23.25
N PRO A 234 6.15 -12.51 -22.64
CA PRO A 234 7.37 -12.32 -21.87
C PRO A 234 7.44 -13.29 -20.68
N THR A 235 8.53 -14.05 -20.59
CA THR A 235 8.82 -15.00 -19.50
C THR A 235 9.93 -14.50 -18.58
N ASP A 236 10.37 -13.25 -18.77
CA ASP A 236 11.37 -12.60 -17.95
C ASP A 236 10.89 -12.47 -16.50
N GLN A 237 11.81 -12.67 -15.57
CA GLN A 237 11.60 -12.45 -14.14
C GLN A 237 12.16 -11.08 -13.74
N PRO A 238 11.77 -10.54 -12.56
CA PRO A 238 12.43 -9.37 -11.99
C PRO A 238 13.95 -9.56 -11.94
N ASP A 239 14.71 -8.48 -12.14
CA ASP A 239 16.16 -8.50 -12.03
C ASP A 239 16.58 -9.08 -10.66
N PRO A 240 17.51 -10.05 -10.59
CA PRO A 240 18.01 -10.57 -9.30
C PRO A 240 18.51 -9.49 -8.36
N ALA A 241 19.09 -8.39 -8.87
CA ALA A 241 19.52 -7.25 -8.06
C ALA A 241 18.32 -6.47 -7.49
N LEU A 242 17.22 -6.37 -8.27
CA LEU A 242 15.96 -5.82 -7.77
C LEU A 242 15.44 -6.73 -6.64
N LEU A 243 15.34 -8.04 -6.87
CA LEU A 243 14.87 -9.00 -5.85
C LEU A 243 15.72 -8.97 -4.58
N ALA A 244 17.05 -8.85 -4.71
CA ALA A 244 17.95 -8.73 -3.58
C ALA A 244 17.69 -7.45 -2.78
N ALA A 245 17.42 -6.33 -3.44
CA ALA A 245 17.07 -5.07 -2.77
C ALA A 245 15.71 -5.14 -2.07
N LEU A 246 14.69 -5.75 -2.70
CA LEU A 246 13.38 -5.96 -2.06
C LEU A 246 13.50 -6.86 -0.80
N GLY A 247 14.39 -7.86 -0.82
CA GLY A 247 14.65 -8.72 0.34
C GLY A 247 15.37 -8.04 1.51
N GLN A 248 16.00 -6.88 1.29
CA GLN A 248 16.72 -6.13 2.34
C GLN A 248 15.83 -5.16 3.14
N GLY A 249 14.59 -4.91 2.70
CA GLY A 249 13.62 -4.04 3.36
C GLY A 249 13.03 -4.53 4.68
N GLY A 250 13.56 -5.62 5.25
CA GLY A 250 13.31 -5.93 6.67
C GLY A 250 13.79 -4.77 7.55
N PRO A 251 13.18 -4.53 8.73
CA PRO A 251 13.57 -3.43 9.62
C PRO A 251 15.07 -3.53 9.87
N THR A 252 15.84 -2.65 9.22
CA THR A 252 17.28 -2.69 9.30
C THR A 252 17.61 -2.33 10.75
N PRO A 253 18.28 -3.20 11.52
CA PRO A 253 18.78 -2.80 12.82
C PRO A 253 19.68 -1.60 12.57
N THR A 254 19.39 -0.49 13.25
CA THR A 254 20.13 0.77 13.24
C THR A 254 21.61 0.50 13.00
N ARG A 255 22.07 0.69 11.75
CA ARG A 255 23.49 0.64 11.43
C ARG A 255 24.08 1.83 12.15
N ALA A 256 24.69 1.58 13.31
CA ALA A 256 25.36 2.60 14.08
C ALA A 256 26.35 3.30 13.15
N PHE A 257 26.04 4.54 12.76
CA PHE A 257 26.96 5.44 12.10
C PHE A 257 28.06 5.78 13.12
N GLY A 258 29.02 4.86 13.27
CA GLY A 258 30.31 5.20 13.85
C GLY A 258 30.99 6.14 12.88
N ASN A 259 31.22 7.38 13.33
CA ASN A 259 32.06 8.37 12.67
C ASN A 259 33.41 7.75 12.28
N ALA A 260 33.55 7.29 11.04
CA ALA A 260 34.83 7.06 10.42
C ALA A 260 35.16 8.30 9.57
N THR A 261 36.08 9.10 10.08
CA THR A 261 36.69 10.25 9.44
C THR A 261 37.22 9.89 8.05
N PRO A 262 36.97 10.67 6.98
CA PRO A 262 37.60 10.43 5.69
C PRO A 262 39.10 10.74 5.77
N GLN A 263 39.92 9.70 5.79
CA GLN A 263 41.37 9.82 5.65
C GLN A 263 41.67 10.12 4.18
N SER A 264 41.98 11.38 3.88
CA SER A 264 42.55 11.82 2.61
C SER A 264 43.86 11.07 2.34
N ALA A 265 43.85 10.12 1.41
CA ALA A 265 45.05 9.53 0.86
C ALA A 265 45.50 10.36 -0.36
N SER A 266 46.60 11.09 -0.18
CA SER A 266 47.37 11.70 -1.27
C SER A 266 47.92 10.63 -2.22
N PRO A 267 48.04 10.91 -3.53
CA PRO A 267 48.68 9.99 -4.47
C PRO A 267 50.21 10.10 -4.33
N SER A 268 50.85 9.10 -3.72
CA SER A 268 52.29 8.89 -3.85
C SER A 268 52.55 7.90 -4.97
N ALA A 269 53.26 8.36 -6.01
CA ALA A 269 53.83 7.52 -7.05
C ALA A 269 54.92 6.62 -6.47
N SER A 270 54.95 5.34 -6.86
CA SER A 270 56.05 4.66 -7.60
C SER A 270 56.19 3.17 -7.30
N VAL A 271 56.76 2.49 -8.32
CA VAL A 271 57.43 1.16 -8.37
C VAL A 271 56.60 -0.06 -8.82
N PRO A 272 56.98 -0.73 -9.92
CA PRO A 272 56.51 -2.06 -10.27
C PRO A 272 57.38 -3.12 -9.57
N GLN A 273 56.78 -3.91 -8.68
CA GLN A 273 57.43 -5.09 -8.11
C GLN A 273 56.66 -6.34 -8.50
N ALA A 274 57.26 -7.10 -9.41
CA ALA A 274 56.87 -8.45 -9.77
C ALA A 274 57.30 -9.43 -8.67
N GLY A 275 56.36 -10.27 -8.23
CA GLY A 275 56.63 -11.42 -7.36
C GLY A 275 55.33 -12.18 -7.07
N PRO A 276 55.31 -13.52 -7.17
CA PRO A 276 54.11 -14.33 -6.94
C PRO A 276 53.86 -14.49 -5.43
N GLN A 277 52.73 -13.94 -4.95
CA GLN A 277 52.28 -14.11 -3.57
C GLN A 277 51.34 -15.32 -3.46
N PRO A 278 51.57 -16.27 -2.54
CA PRO A 278 50.76 -17.48 -2.41
C PRO A 278 49.39 -17.19 -1.79
N ALA A 279 48.39 -17.96 -2.25
CA ALA A 279 46.98 -17.83 -1.88
C ALA A 279 46.74 -18.15 -0.38
N PRO A 280 45.93 -17.34 0.34
CA PRO A 280 45.47 -17.71 1.68
C PRO A 280 44.43 -18.84 1.62
N PRO A 281 44.35 -19.69 2.66
CA PRO A 281 43.46 -20.85 2.70
C PRO A 281 41.98 -20.44 2.78
N ALA A 282 41.15 -21.21 2.08
CA ALA A 282 39.70 -21.03 2.02
C ALA A 282 39.04 -21.28 3.38
N THR A 283 38.35 -20.27 3.89
CA THR A 283 37.43 -20.41 5.03
C THR A 283 36.16 -21.14 4.56
N PRO A 284 35.73 -22.22 5.23
CA PRO A 284 34.50 -22.90 4.86
C PRO A 284 33.26 -22.02 5.15
N PRO A 285 32.21 -22.09 4.31
CA PRO A 285 31.00 -21.31 4.50
C PRO A 285 30.23 -21.75 5.76
N PRO A 286 29.60 -20.82 6.49
CA PRO A 286 28.75 -21.17 7.62
C PRO A 286 27.51 -21.95 7.15
N ALA A 287 27.23 -23.05 7.84
CA ALA A 287 26.04 -23.85 7.61
C ALA A 287 24.77 -23.02 7.84
N SER A 288 23.91 -22.97 6.84
CA SER A 288 22.56 -22.41 6.94
C SER A 288 21.76 -23.23 7.95
N ALA A 289 21.38 -22.60 9.06
CA ALA A 289 20.39 -23.16 9.96
C ALA A 289 19.02 -23.13 9.26
N ASP A 290 18.46 -24.32 9.01
CA ASP A 290 17.09 -24.52 8.57
C ASP A 290 16.11 -23.98 9.62
N SER A 291 15.74 -22.71 9.51
CA SER A 291 14.58 -22.16 10.21
C SER A 291 13.32 -22.48 9.41
N GLY A 292 12.74 -23.64 9.73
CA GLY A 292 11.45 -24.17 9.22
C GLY A 292 10.27 -23.23 9.45
N THR A 293 10.15 -22.21 8.60
CA THR A 293 9.13 -21.15 8.66
C THR A 293 8.04 -21.34 7.58
N GLY A 294 8.08 -22.44 6.82
CA GLY A 294 7.15 -22.70 5.71
C GLY A 294 5.76 -23.21 6.12
N VAL A 295 5.61 -23.75 7.33
CA VAL A 295 4.34 -24.41 7.74
C VAL A 295 3.43 -23.46 8.56
N MET A 296 4.00 -22.46 9.24
CA MET A 296 3.24 -21.57 10.13
C MET A 296 2.33 -20.56 9.40
N VAL A 297 2.67 -20.17 8.16
CA VAL A 297 1.87 -19.22 7.38
C VAL A 297 0.50 -19.80 6.98
N TRP A 298 0.40 -21.11 6.75
CA TRP A 298 -0.86 -21.76 6.35
C TRP A 298 -1.74 -22.21 7.53
N LEU A 299 -1.18 -22.33 8.73
CA LEU A 299 -1.95 -22.77 9.91
C LEU A 299 -2.91 -21.69 10.43
N LEU A 300 -2.53 -20.40 10.32
CA LEU A 300 -3.37 -19.27 10.73
C LEU A 300 -4.74 -19.22 10.03
N PRO A 301 -4.84 -19.28 8.69
CA PRO A 301 -6.15 -19.31 8.02
C PRO A 301 -6.94 -20.59 8.30
N ALA A 302 -6.27 -21.75 8.41
CA ALA A 302 -6.93 -23.03 8.69
C ALA A 302 -7.60 -23.05 10.07
N VAL A 303 -6.93 -22.53 11.10
CA VAL A 303 -7.50 -22.42 12.46
C VAL A 303 -8.69 -21.45 12.50
N LEU A 304 -8.64 -20.36 11.72
CA LEU A 304 -9.72 -19.38 11.67
C LEU A 304 -10.98 -19.96 11.01
N VAL A 305 -10.85 -20.70 9.90
CA VAL A 305 -11.97 -21.39 9.24
C VAL A 305 -12.57 -22.48 10.15
N ALA A 306 -11.73 -23.27 10.81
CA ALA A 306 -12.19 -24.28 11.76
C ALA A 306 -12.95 -23.65 12.94
N GLY A 307 -12.46 -22.52 13.47
CA GLY A 307 -13.11 -21.77 14.53
C GLY A 307 -14.51 -21.28 14.15
N VAL A 308 -14.67 -20.70 12.95
CA VAL A 308 -15.97 -20.25 12.44
C VAL A 308 -16.93 -21.42 12.24
N GLY A 309 -16.46 -22.54 11.68
CA GLY A 309 -17.26 -23.74 11.49
C GLY A 309 -17.84 -24.29 12.80
N ILE A 310 -17.02 -24.36 13.85
CA ILE A 310 -17.47 -24.81 15.19
C ILE A 310 -18.51 -23.85 15.78
N MET A 311 -18.35 -22.54 15.58
CA MET A 311 -19.27 -21.52 16.07
C MET A 311 -20.66 -21.65 15.41
N VAL A 312 -20.71 -21.86 14.09
CA VAL A 312 -21.96 -22.08 13.34
C VAL A 312 -22.66 -23.38 13.77
N VAL A 313 -21.91 -24.48 13.91
CA VAL A 313 -22.49 -25.77 14.37
C VAL A 313 -23.04 -25.65 15.79
N ARG A 314 -22.38 -24.90 16.68
CA ARG A 314 -22.90 -24.65 18.04
C ARG A 314 -24.13 -23.74 18.05
N ALA A 315 -24.19 -22.74 17.18
CA ALA A 315 -25.35 -21.88 17.04
C ALA A 315 -26.57 -22.66 16.52
N ALA A 316 -26.36 -23.56 15.55
CA ALA A 316 -27.41 -24.41 14.98
C ALA A 316 -27.95 -25.46 15.97
N ARG A 317 -27.17 -25.86 16.98
CA ARG A 317 -27.58 -26.85 18.00
C ARG A 317 -28.30 -26.24 19.20
N ARG A 318 -28.62 -24.94 19.21
CA ARG A 318 -29.41 -24.36 20.31
C ARG A 318 -30.85 -24.87 20.21
N PRO A 319 -31.36 -25.62 21.21
CA PRO A 319 -32.74 -26.06 21.21
C PRO A 319 -33.63 -24.81 21.21
N SER A 320 -34.48 -24.70 20.20
CA SER A 320 -35.52 -23.68 20.13
C SER A 320 -36.35 -23.76 21.41
N SER A 321 -36.28 -22.71 22.22
CA SER A 321 -37.16 -22.48 23.36
C SER A 321 -38.57 -22.15 22.83
N GLN A 322 -39.21 -23.15 22.22
CA GLN A 322 -40.57 -23.09 21.72
C GLN A 322 -41.45 -23.73 22.79
N GLY A 323 -41.76 -22.96 23.83
CA GLY A 323 -42.44 -23.51 24.99
C GLY A 323 -42.70 -22.52 26.12
N ALA A 324 -43.07 -21.28 25.81
CA ALA A 324 -43.66 -20.38 26.79
C ALA A 324 -44.93 -19.79 26.21
N ALA A 325 -45.97 -20.62 26.23
CA ALA A 325 -47.34 -20.16 26.20
C ALA A 325 -47.55 -19.16 27.34
N ARG A 326 -48.04 -17.96 27.04
CA ARG A 326 -48.91 -17.19 27.95
C ARG A 326 -49.60 -16.03 27.25
N ARG A 327 -50.90 -16.27 27.02
CA ARG A 327 -52.04 -15.36 27.24
C ARG A 327 -52.12 -14.10 26.39
N ALA A 328 -53.01 -14.19 25.41
CA ALA A 328 -53.74 -13.09 24.83
C ALA A 328 -54.51 -12.27 25.89
N PRO A 329 -54.56 -10.94 25.74
CA PRO A 329 -55.71 -10.14 26.11
C PRO A 329 -56.48 -9.77 24.84
N THR A 330 -57.70 -10.29 24.76
CA THR A 330 -58.78 -9.82 23.90
C THR A 330 -59.14 -8.39 24.26
N GLY A 331 -59.13 -7.48 23.28
CA GLY A 331 -59.59 -6.10 23.44
C GLY A 331 -59.81 -5.43 22.08
N PRO A 332 -60.94 -4.73 21.84
CA PRO A 332 -61.43 -4.45 20.50
C PRO A 332 -60.98 -3.09 19.93
N ARG A 333 -60.84 -3.05 18.60
CA ARG A 333 -61.39 -2.03 17.69
C ARG A 333 -61.00 -0.57 17.95
N ALA A 334 -60.14 -0.02 17.08
CA ALA A 334 -60.34 1.32 16.53
C ALA A 334 -59.71 1.43 15.13
N LYS A 335 -60.58 1.74 14.15
CA LYS A 335 -60.24 2.14 12.79
C LYS A 335 -59.71 3.57 12.81
N THR A 336 -58.63 3.92 12.12
CA THR A 336 -58.56 5.17 11.31
C THR A 336 -57.32 5.29 10.42
N ALA A 337 -57.55 5.80 9.20
CA ALA A 337 -56.71 6.62 8.30
C ALA A 337 -55.31 6.08 7.92
N LYS A 338 -55.01 5.69 6.67
CA LYS A 338 -55.06 6.43 5.39
C LYS A 338 -54.42 7.83 5.47
N THR A 339 -53.11 7.88 5.26
CA THR A 339 -52.41 9.11 4.86
C THR A 339 -51.50 8.80 3.68
N THR A 340 -52.00 9.11 2.49
CA THR A 340 -51.23 9.23 1.25
C THR A 340 -50.42 10.53 1.31
N ASN A 341 -49.09 10.43 1.38
CA ASN A 341 -48.22 11.59 1.15
C ASN A 341 -47.89 11.68 -0.34
N ALA A 342 -48.75 12.41 -1.04
CA ALA A 342 -48.49 12.99 -2.35
C ALA A 342 -48.12 14.46 -2.15
N SER A 343 -46.89 14.83 -2.49
CA SER A 343 -46.44 16.22 -2.70
C SER A 343 -44.97 16.17 -3.10
N LYS A 344 -44.44 16.94 -4.04
CA LYS A 344 -44.96 17.97 -4.93
C LYS A 344 -43.79 18.22 -5.88
N THR A 345 -44.00 18.09 -7.18
CA THR A 345 -43.17 18.75 -8.18
C THR A 345 -43.48 20.25 -8.13
N PRO A 346 -42.48 21.12 -8.33
CA PRO A 346 -42.70 22.36 -9.07
C PRO A 346 -41.83 22.46 -10.34
N PRO A 347 -42.29 23.20 -11.36
CA PRO A 347 -41.78 23.12 -12.71
C PRO A 347 -40.73 24.18 -13.05
N ALA A 348 -39.95 23.84 -14.09
CA ALA A 348 -39.50 24.67 -15.20
C ALA A 348 -38.56 25.88 -14.99
N ARG A 349 -37.65 25.98 -15.98
CA ARG A 349 -37.27 27.19 -16.73
C ARG A 349 -35.96 27.88 -16.32
N ARG A 350 -34.89 27.61 -17.09
CA ARG A 350 -34.28 28.67 -17.93
C ARG A 350 -33.32 28.10 -18.98
N THR A 351 -33.76 28.27 -20.22
CA THR A 351 -32.95 28.38 -21.43
C THR A 351 -32.05 29.62 -21.35
N THR A 352 -30.74 29.46 -21.53
CA THR A 352 -29.87 30.54 -22.03
C THR A 352 -28.77 29.97 -22.93
N ALA A 353 -28.97 30.24 -24.22
CA ALA A 353 -27.99 30.72 -25.19
C ALA A 353 -26.69 29.93 -25.41
N SER A 354 -26.73 29.18 -26.52
CA SER A 354 -25.59 28.82 -27.36
C SER A 354 -24.70 30.04 -27.65
N ARG A 355 -23.44 29.99 -27.23
CA ARG A 355 -22.39 30.95 -27.60
C ARG A 355 -21.64 30.42 -28.82
N PRO A 356 -21.65 31.11 -29.98
CA PRO A 356 -20.91 30.66 -31.16
C PRO A 356 -19.39 30.87 -30.99
N ALA A 357 -18.64 29.97 -31.60
CA ALA A 357 -17.18 29.89 -31.58
C ALA A 357 -16.49 31.06 -32.31
N PRO A 358 -15.32 31.53 -31.84
CA PRO A 358 -14.49 32.44 -32.61
C PRO A 358 -13.73 31.70 -33.72
N ARG A 359 -14.05 32.06 -34.95
CA ARG A 359 -13.39 31.74 -36.22
C ARG A 359 -11.99 32.36 -36.25
N ASN A 360 -10.95 31.56 -36.02
CA ASN A 360 -9.56 32.01 -36.23
C ASN A 360 -9.18 31.94 -37.70
N LYS A 361 -8.71 33.09 -38.20
CA LYS A 361 -8.31 33.36 -39.58
C LYS A 361 -7.02 32.62 -39.92
N ALA A 362 -7.01 32.04 -41.12
CA ALA A 362 -5.83 31.52 -41.79
C ALA A 362 -4.84 32.66 -42.10
N SER A 363 -3.60 32.54 -41.62
CA SER A 363 -2.46 33.32 -42.10
C SER A 363 -1.78 32.54 -43.23
N LYS A 364 -2.10 32.95 -44.45
CA LYS A 364 -1.34 32.65 -45.67
C LYS A 364 -0.10 33.55 -45.66
N ARG A 365 1.11 32.98 -45.57
CA ARG A 365 2.34 33.68 -45.96
C ARG A 365 3.11 32.83 -46.96
N ARG A 366 3.55 33.56 -47.99
CA ARG A 366 4.28 33.17 -49.19
C ARG A 366 5.60 32.49 -48.89
#